data_AF-A0A7V9JYF6-F1
#
_entry.id   AF-A0A7V9JYF6-F1
#
_cell.length_a   1.000
_cell.length_b   1.000
_cell.length_c   1.000
_cell.angle_alpha   90.00
_cell.angle_beta   90.00
_cell.angle_gamma   90.00
#
_symmetry.space_group_name_H-M   'P 1'
#
loop_
_entity.id
_entity.type
_entity.pdbx_description
1 polymer ?
#
loop_
_entity_poly.entity_id
_entity_poly.type
_entity_poly.pdbx_seq_one_letter_code
_entity_poly.pdbx_strand_id
1 'polypeptide(L)'
;MSEIDAERTALIEGNLALVQHVVLQVAGHFPRHVDRGELARAGALGLVEAARRYDAERGVPFDRFAARRIKGAILDAVRAADWAPRSVRALG
;
A
#
# COMPACT_ATOMS: atom_id res chain seq x y z
N MET A 1 -12.13 23.80 0.32
CA MET A 1 -11.76 22.41 0.66
C MET A 1 -13.06 21.64 0.84
N SER A 2 -13.30 20.58 0.07
CA SER A 2 -14.58 19.85 0.15
C SER A 2 -14.60 18.95 1.39
N GLU A 3 -15.77 18.67 1.94
CA GLU A 3 -15.93 17.76 3.11
C GLU A 3 -15.37 16.36 2.82
N ILE A 4 -15.58 15.87 1.59
CA ILE A 4 -15.01 14.60 1.09
C ILE A 4 -13.48 14.61 1.13
N ASP A 5 -12.83 15.74 0.80
CA ASP A 5 -11.37 15.83 0.86
C ASP A 5 -10.85 15.83 2.30
N ALA A 6 -11.62 16.41 3.24
CA ALA A 6 -11.26 16.39 4.66
C ALA A 6 -11.36 14.98 5.26
N GLU A 7 -12.44 14.24 4.96
CA GLU A 7 -12.60 12.86 5.40
C GLU A 7 -11.49 11.95 4.85
N ARG A 8 -11.18 12.07 3.55
CA ARG A 8 -10.07 11.32 2.93
C ARG A 8 -8.73 11.65 3.57
N THR A 9 -8.48 12.93 3.86
CA THR A 9 -7.26 13.36 4.54
C THR A 9 -7.16 12.70 5.92
N ALA A 10 -8.24 12.71 6.71
CA ALA A 10 -8.27 12.07 8.02
C ALA A 10 -8.00 10.56 7.95
N LEU A 11 -8.57 9.86 6.95
CA LEU A 11 -8.29 8.44 6.71
C LEU A 11 -6.80 8.21 6.39
N ILE A 12 -6.18 9.06 5.58
CA ILE A 12 -4.76 8.97 5.24
C ILE A 12 -3.89 9.19 6.49
N GLU A 13 -4.10 10.31 7.18
CA GLU A 13 -3.31 10.71 8.36
C GLU A 13 -3.40 9.67 9.48
N GLY A 14 -4.60 9.15 9.75
CA GLY A 14 -4.82 8.12 10.77
C GLY A 14 -4.18 6.76 10.45
N ASN A 15 -3.72 6.55 9.21
CA ASN A 15 -3.20 5.26 8.74
C ASN A 15 -1.78 5.34 8.17
N LEU A 16 -1.04 6.43 8.38
CA LEU A 16 0.35 6.56 7.91
C LEU A 16 1.26 5.43 8.43
N ALA A 17 1.08 5.02 9.69
CA ALA A 17 1.84 3.92 10.28
C ALA A 17 1.58 2.56 9.61
N LEU A 18 0.39 2.37 9.02
CA LEU A 18 0.02 1.14 8.31
C LEU A 18 0.90 0.93 7.07
N VAL A 19 1.31 2.01 6.38
CA VAL A 19 2.22 1.92 5.24
C VAL A 19 3.53 1.26 5.67
N GLN A 20 4.14 1.74 6.75
CA GLN A 20 5.40 1.19 7.26
C GLN A 20 5.23 -0.26 7.72
N HIS A 21 4.12 -0.57 8.40
CA HIS A 21 3.82 -1.94 8.81
C HIS A 21 3.78 -2.89 7.61
N VAL A 22 3.03 -2.53 6.55
CA VAL A 22 2.92 -3.37 5.35
C VAL A 22 4.27 -3.48 4.62
N VAL A 23 5.03 -2.38 4.50
CA VAL A 23 6.38 -2.40 3.91
C VAL A 23 7.29 -3.40 4.63
N LEU A 24 7.31 -3.37 5.96
CA LEU A 24 8.11 -4.30 6.76
C LEU A 24 7.70 -5.76 6.53
N GLN A 25 6.39 -6.04 6.41
CA GLN A 25 5.88 -7.38 6.12
C GLN A 25 6.33 -7.88 4.74
N VAL A 26 6.30 -7.03 3.71
CA VAL A 26 6.60 -7.46 2.33
C VAL A 26 8.08 -7.42 1.99
N ALA A 27 8.86 -6.53 2.62
CA ALA A 27 10.28 -6.33 2.32
C ALA A 27 11.12 -7.62 2.42
N GLY A 28 10.76 -8.53 3.33
CA GLY A 28 11.44 -9.81 3.48
C GLY A 28 11.34 -10.76 2.28
N HIS A 29 10.38 -10.52 1.38
CA HIS A 29 10.19 -11.33 0.18
C HIS A 29 10.91 -10.78 -1.07
N PHE A 30 11.52 -9.60 -0.97
CA PHE A 30 12.21 -8.97 -2.08
C PHE A 30 13.73 -9.14 -1.98
N PRO A 31 14.45 -9.15 -3.12
CA PRO A 31 15.90 -9.11 -3.13
C PRO A 31 16.46 -7.90 -2.37
N ARG A 32 17.70 -8.04 -1.85
CA ARG A 32 18.37 -6.97 -1.09
C ARG A 32 18.59 -5.66 -1.86
N HIS A 33 18.54 -5.68 -3.19
CA HIS A 33 18.71 -4.49 -4.02
C HIS A 33 17.42 -3.65 -4.13
N VAL A 34 16.29 -4.15 -3.65
CA VAL A 34 15.03 -3.38 -3.64
C VAL A 34 15.07 -2.37 -2.50
N ASP A 35 15.01 -1.09 -2.85
CA ASP A 35 15.06 0.01 -1.91
C ASP A 35 13.78 0.10 -1.07
N ARG A 36 13.93 0.12 0.27
CA ARG A 36 12.79 0.24 1.19
C ARG A 36 12.09 1.58 1.08
N GLY A 37 12.81 2.64 0.72
CA GLY A 37 12.23 3.96 0.46
C GLY A 37 11.26 3.93 -0.71
N GLU A 38 11.60 3.19 -1.77
CA GLU A 38 10.72 2.99 -2.92
C GLU A 38 9.46 2.18 -2.55
N LEU A 39 9.61 1.11 -1.76
CA LEU A 39 8.45 0.38 -1.23
C LEU A 39 7.54 1.29 -0.39
N ALA A 40 8.11 2.15 0.45
CA ALA A 40 7.35 3.09 1.26
C ALA A 40 6.61 4.15 0.40
N ARG A 41 7.26 4.68 -0.64
CA ARG A 41 6.63 5.61 -1.60
C ARG A 41 5.46 4.95 -2.32
N ALA A 42 5.66 3.75 -2.88
CA ALA A 42 4.61 3.00 -3.53
C ALA A 42 3.45 2.67 -2.58
N GLY A 43 3.78 2.28 -1.34
CA GLY A 43 2.78 2.03 -0.30
C GLY A 43 1.97 3.27 0.08
N ALA A 44 2.61 4.43 0.20
CA ALA A 44 1.94 5.70 0.48
C ALA A 44 0.96 6.08 -0.64
N LEU A 45 1.35 5.92 -1.91
CA LEU A 45 0.43 6.09 -3.03
C LEU A 45 -0.76 5.13 -2.95
N GLY A 46 -0.50 3.86 -2.58
CA GLY A 46 -1.55 2.87 -2.35
C GLY A 46 -2.55 3.26 -1.25
N LEU A 47 -2.09 3.90 -0.18
CA LEU A 47 -2.95 4.41 0.90
C LEU A 47 -3.82 5.58 0.42
N VAL A 48 -3.26 6.54 -0.31
CA VAL A 48 -4.01 7.67 -0.89
C VAL A 48 -5.11 7.15 -1.83
N GLU A 49 -4.75 6.19 -2.68
CA GLU A 49 -5.68 5.56 -3.61
C GLU A 49 -6.73 4.68 -2.92
N ALA A 50 -6.43 4.16 -1.72
CA ALA A 50 -7.40 3.49 -0.87
C ALA A 50 -8.40 4.49 -0.30
N ALA A 51 -7.95 5.60 0.29
CA ALA A 51 -8.83 6.64 0.83
C ALA A 51 -9.79 7.19 -0.24
N ARG A 52 -9.32 7.37 -1.49
CA ARG A 52 -10.15 7.84 -2.61
C ARG A 52 -11.28 6.87 -3.00
N ARG A 53 -11.07 5.57 -2.84
CA ARG A 53 -11.99 4.51 -3.28
C ARG A 53 -12.68 3.79 -2.13
N TYR A 54 -12.44 4.22 -0.90
CA TYR A 54 -13.06 3.62 0.26
C TYR A 54 -14.55 3.91 0.27
N ASP A 55 -15.31 2.92 0.72
CA ASP A 55 -16.75 2.93 0.79
C ASP A 55 -17.12 2.20 2.08
N ALA A 56 -17.55 2.97 3.07
CA ALA A 56 -17.86 2.47 4.41
C ALA A 56 -19.12 1.58 4.41
N GLU A 57 -20.02 1.76 3.44
CA GLU A 57 -21.27 0.98 3.35
C GLU A 57 -21.02 -0.50 3.04
N ARG A 58 -19.82 -0.82 2.52
CA ARG A 58 -19.39 -2.21 2.29
C ARG A 58 -19.03 -2.97 3.56
N GLY A 59 -18.99 -2.30 4.71
CA GLY A 59 -18.77 -2.93 6.03
C GLY A 59 -17.35 -3.46 6.26
N VAL A 60 -16.39 -3.14 5.38
CA VAL A 60 -14.98 -3.49 5.58
C VAL A 60 -14.27 -2.32 6.27
N PRO A 61 -13.60 -2.54 7.42
CA PRO A 61 -12.79 -1.51 8.05
C PRO A 61 -11.72 -0.93 7.10
N PHE A 62 -11.50 0.38 7.17
CA PHE A 62 -10.61 1.08 6.26
C PHE A 62 -9.17 0.53 6.30
N ASP A 63 -8.63 0.26 7.49
CA ASP A 63 -7.29 -0.29 7.68
C ASP A 63 -7.10 -1.63 6.92
N ARG A 64 -8.09 -2.52 6.99
CA ARG A 64 -8.08 -3.80 6.27
C ARG A 64 -8.14 -3.58 4.76
N PHE A 65 -8.98 -2.67 4.29
CA PHE A 65 -9.08 -2.32 2.88
C PHE A 65 -7.76 -1.69 2.36
N ALA A 66 -7.24 -0.72 3.09
CA ALA A 66 -6.01 -0.01 2.79
C ALA A 66 -4.81 -0.96 2.77
N ALA A 67 -4.68 -1.88 3.74
CA ALA A 67 -3.59 -2.85 3.78
C ALA A 67 -3.49 -3.68 2.48
N ARG A 68 -4.64 -4.11 1.92
CA ARG A 68 -4.69 -4.82 0.64
C ARG A 68 -4.22 -3.94 -0.52
N ARG A 69 -4.61 -2.66 -0.53
CA ARG A 69 -4.24 -1.71 -1.59
C ARG A 69 -2.78 -1.29 -1.54
N ILE A 70 -2.25 -1.03 -0.34
CA ILE A 70 -0.84 -0.72 -0.09
C ILE A 70 0.03 -1.87 -0.58
N LYS A 71 -0.29 -3.12 -0.19
CA LYS A 71 0.45 -4.31 -0.65
C LYS A 71 0.43 -4.43 -2.17
N GLY A 72 -0.72 -4.22 -2.81
CA GLY A 72 -0.86 -4.25 -4.27
C GLY A 72 0.02 -3.21 -4.96
N ALA A 73 -0.06 -1.95 -4.52
CA ALA A 73 0.75 -0.86 -5.07
C ALA A 73 2.25 -1.13 -4.97
N ILE A 74 2.70 -1.70 -3.84
CA ILE A 74 4.11 -2.11 -3.68
C ILE A 74 4.48 -3.21 -4.68
N LEU A 75 3.68 -4.26 -4.79
CA LEU A 75 3.96 -5.36 -5.72
C LEU A 75 4.03 -4.88 -7.18
N ASP A 76 3.13 -3.97 -7.56
CA ASP A 76 3.09 -3.41 -8.90
C ASP A 76 4.29 -2.49 -9.19
N ALA A 77 4.69 -1.65 -8.23
CA ALA A 77 5.88 -0.80 -8.36
C ALA A 77 7.16 -1.64 -8.50
N VAL A 78 7.32 -2.68 -7.69
CA VAL A 78 8.48 -3.57 -7.81
C VAL A 78 8.44 -4.27 -9.18
N ARG A 79 7.30 -4.83 -9.62
CA ARG A 79 7.14 -5.45 -10.96
C ARG A 79 7.54 -4.51 -12.10
N ALA A 80 7.14 -3.24 -12.04
CA ALA A 80 7.47 -2.25 -13.05
C ALA A 80 8.98 -1.93 -13.12
N ALA A 81 9.73 -2.16 -12.02
CA ALA A 81 11.17 -1.98 -11.95
C ALA A 81 11.99 -3.22 -12.39
N ASP A 82 11.39 -4.17 -13.12
CA ASP A 82 12.06 -5.29 -13.81
C ASP A 82 12.80 -6.32 -12.91
N TRP A 83 12.20 -6.71 -11.78
CA TRP A 83 12.85 -7.60 -10.79
C TRP A 83 12.70 -9.13 -10.98
N ALA A 84 12.09 -9.66 -12.04
CA ALA A 84 11.84 -11.12 -12.11
C ALA A 84 13.04 -11.92 -12.65
N PRO A 85 13.51 -12.98 -11.94
CA PRO A 85 12.99 -14.32 -12.23
C PRO A 85 12.74 -15.26 -11.03
N ARG A 86 11.78 -16.18 -11.23
CA ARG A 86 11.40 -17.41 -10.47
C ARG A 86 10.98 -17.31 -8.98
N SER A 87 11.44 -16.33 -8.20
CA SER A 87 11.12 -16.25 -6.75
C SER A 87 9.73 -15.70 -6.42
N VAL A 88 9.06 -15.03 -7.36
CA VAL A 88 7.78 -14.32 -7.14
C VAL A 88 6.56 -15.25 -7.04
N ARG A 89 6.70 -16.53 -7.37
CA ARG A 89 5.57 -17.48 -7.42
C ARG A 89 4.98 -17.83 -6.03
N ALA A 90 5.64 -17.45 -4.93
CA ALA A 90 5.23 -17.79 -3.56
C ALA A 90 4.36 -16.75 -2.84
N LEU A 91 4.06 -15.61 -3.47
CA LEU A 91 3.33 -14.48 -2.83
C LEU A 91 1.81 -14.41 -3.20
N GLY A 92 1.29 -15.42 -3.90
CA GLY A 92 -0.11 -15.51 -4.37
C GLY A 92 -1.05 -16.13 -3.35
#